data_AF-A0A1G1P7N8-F1
#
_entry.id   AF-A0A1G1P7N8-F1
#
_cell.length_a   1.000
_cell.length_b   1.000
_cell.length_c   1.000
_cell.angle_alpha   90.00
_cell.angle_beta   90.00
_cell.angle_gamma   90.00
#
_symmetry.space_group_name_H-M   'P 1'
#
loop_
_entity.id
_entity.type
_entity.pdbx_description
1 polymer ?
#
loop_
_entity_poly.entity_id
_entity_poly.type
_entity_poly.pdbx_seq_one_letter_code
_entity_poly.pdbx_strand_id
1 'polypeptide(L)'
;MVFKTPPIKIFVLLGWFLFITSYSSAQSDSSSLSVQTFIQDGLKAYERHDIRKAVDHFSRALLLDSTDKTAREHLTLINAQEHLPARHKAQLFLAEDLLSFTDNLKQKVEYFTVKCQTLEGELLKQGYARAYIKDQLLGIKERFFYPLGSPPAPGDLRDPLEAVNASLTFEKEWLSYELFYRQRQYAWLQELNRRAPFIFSIEIIAEGEGSTDFVPLLLDIEKEDEIAVKAILQPQETSFSDISPAGPYQQIAVLQQELEQLRQELDGLKKYVQEKDQRLADLTGQVIDFSLKLAEKEMILSEKIDALTSLDKAYDDLQSRFDLGHKIIQEKNTQIQSLRDSLEALQLETSARSNEFSERMTSQTARLDEMEGILRIYSGKLGDAARLMSVKDKGISALEEQLILMHTKLFEKETALEKMQQKLADLEKRLDGAQGQWLKTKKEALEGSNRRFVFSSDVGFLNVRPPALGKNPQDSPY
;
A
#
# COMPACT_ATOMS: atom_id res chain seq x y z
N MET A 1 -10.49 2.08 57.92
CA MET A 1 -10.41 0.74 57.32
C MET A 1 -10.42 0.87 55.80
N VAL A 2 -9.29 0.51 55.18
CA VAL A 2 -9.04 0.14 53.76
C VAL A 2 -9.71 0.99 52.66
N PHE A 3 -8.94 1.92 52.10
CA PHE A 3 -9.20 2.53 50.80
C PHE A 3 -9.11 1.45 49.70
N LYS A 4 -10.24 1.10 49.09
CA LYS A 4 -10.28 0.34 47.83
C LYS A 4 -9.96 1.30 46.68
N THR A 5 -8.90 0.99 45.96
CA THR A 5 -8.46 1.61 44.70
C THR A 5 -9.55 1.52 43.62
N PRO A 6 -9.67 2.51 42.70
CA PRO A 6 -10.71 2.56 41.68
C PRO A 6 -10.41 1.67 40.44
N PRO A 7 -11.45 1.29 39.66
CA PRO A 7 -11.47 0.17 38.71
C PRO A 7 -10.87 0.46 37.32
N ILE A 8 -9.96 1.43 37.21
CA ILE A 8 -9.36 1.82 35.92
C ILE A 8 -8.41 0.72 35.41
N LYS A 9 -7.69 0.06 36.33
CA LYS A 9 -6.83 -1.09 35.99
C LYS A 9 -7.62 -2.29 35.47
N ILE A 10 -8.88 -2.46 35.87
CA ILE A 10 -9.71 -3.62 35.50
C ILE A 10 -10.25 -3.49 34.08
N PHE A 11 -10.61 -2.29 33.62
CA PHE A 11 -11.17 -2.10 32.27
C PHE A 11 -10.11 -2.10 31.17
N VAL A 12 -8.90 -1.57 31.44
CA VAL A 12 -7.76 -1.71 30.51
C VAL A 12 -7.36 -3.18 30.39
N LEU A 13 -7.36 -3.93 31.51
CA LEU A 13 -7.12 -5.36 31.51
C LEU A 13 -8.24 -6.18 30.86
N LEU A 14 -9.53 -5.78 30.95
CA LEU A 14 -10.65 -6.51 30.33
C LEU A 14 -10.75 -6.30 28.82
N GLY A 15 -10.45 -5.09 28.33
CA GLY A 15 -10.31 -4.83 26.88
C GLY A 15 -9.13 -5.61 26.29
N TRP A 16 -8.04 -5.73 27.06
CA TRP A 16 -6.91 -6.62 26.76
C TRP A 16 -7.24 -8.10 26.88
N PHE A 17 -8.03 -8.52 27.87
CA PHE A 17 -8.40 -9.92 28.06
C PHE A 17 -9.27 -10.44 26.90
N LEU A 18 -10.15 -9.59 26.38
CA LEU A 18 -10.95 -9.89 25.18
C LEU A 18 -10.10 -9.89 23.89
N PHE A 19 -9.00 -9.13 23.86
CA PHE A 19 -7.99 -9.20 22.81
C PHE A 19 -7.16 -10.50 22.88
N ILE A 20 -6.87 -11.00 24.11
CA ILE A 20 -6.16 -12.26 24.38
C ILE A 20 -6.99 -13.50 24.01
N THR A 21 -8.32 -13.48 24.23
CA THR A 21 -9.17 -14.64 23.90
C THR A 21 -9.31 -14.90 22.41
N SER A 22 -9.22 -13.86 21.57
CA SER A 22 -9.24 -14.01 20.10
C SER A 22 -7.90 -14.55 19.54
N TYR A 23 -6.81 -14.44 20.30
CA TYR A 23 -5.51 -15.02 19.95
C TYR A 23 -5.40 -16.50 20.38
N SER A 24 -6.14 -16.91 21.42
CA SER A 24 -6.00 -18.25 22.03
C SER A 24 -6.64 -19.40 21.23
N SER A 25 -7.45 -19.14 20.20
CA SER A 25 -8.05 -20.21 19.39
C SER A 25 -7.25 -20.62 18.16
N ALA A 26 -6.10 -19.97 17.87
CA ALA A 26 -5.36 -20.18 16.63
C ALA A 26 -4.01 -20.92 16.77
N GLN A 27 -3.54 -21.26 17.97
CA GLN A 27 -2.30 -22.03 18.10
C GLN A 27 -2.30 -22.88 19.37
N SER A 28 -2.77 -24.12 19.25
CA SER A 28 -2.47 -25.17 20.23
C SER A 28 -0.98 -25.50 20.20
N ASP A 29 -0.42 -25.71 21.38
CA ASP A 29 0.90 -26.26 21.67
C ASP A 29 2.09 -25.28 21.70
N SER A 30 2.17 -24.47 22.76
CA SER A 30 3.31 -24.50 23.70
C SER A 30 3.19 -23.37 24.74
N SER A 31 3.30 -23.76 26.01
CA SER A 31 3.79 -22.95 27.15
C SER A 31 3.36 -21.48 27.19
N SER A 32 2.44 -21.12 28.09
CA SER A 32 2.09 -19.74 28.47
C SER A 32 3.23 -18.72 28.27
N LEU A 33 3.29 -18.08 27.09
CA LEU A 33 4.32 -17.08 26.79
C LEU A 33 4.02 -15.83 27.59
N SER A 34 4.80 -15.61 28.64
CA SER A 34 4.75 -14.38 29.43
C SER A 34 5.60 -13.30 28.75
N VAL A 35 5.32 -12.03 29.03
CA VAL A 35 6.16 -10.89 28.60
C VAL A 35 7.65 -11.16 28.87
N GLN A 36 7.96 -11.82 29.99
CA GLN A 36 9.32 -12.18 30.40
C GLN A 36 10.02 -13.16 29.45
N THR A 37 9.31 -14.09 28.80
CA THR A 37 9.93 -15.01 27.84
C THR A 37 10.39 -14.26 26.59
N PHE A 38 9.57 -13.32 26.10
CA PHE A 38 9.94 -12.47 24.97
C PHE A 38 11.11 -11.53 25.29
N ILE A 39 11.15 -10.95 26.49
CA ILE A 39 12.28 -10.13 26.93
C ILE A 39 13.57 -10.96 27.00
N GLN A 40 13.52 -12.15 27.60
CA GLN A 40 14.69 -13.02 27.70
C GLN A 40 15.21 -13.48 26.33
N ASP A 41 14.30 -13.81 25.41
CA ASP A 41 14.69 -14.24 24.06
C ASP A 41 15.17 -13.07 23.20
N GLY A 42 14.62 -11.86 23.40
CA GLY A 42 15.13 -10.62 22.83
C GLY A 42 16.53 -10.27 23.31
N LEU A 43 16.80 -10.40 24.61
CA LEU A 43 18.14 -10.22 25.20
C LEU A 43 19.17 -11.21 24.62
N LYS A 44 18.82 -12.50 24.53
CA LYS A 44 19.69 -13.51 23.91
C LYS A 44 19.97 -13.21 22.43
N ALA A 45 18.98 -12.71 21.70
CA ALA A 45 19.15 -12.32 20.30
C ALA A 45 20.05 -11.07 20.18
N TYR A 46 19.90 -10.11 21.08
CA TYR A 46 20.73 -8.92 21.15
C TYR A 46 22.20 -9.25 21.46
N GLU A 47 22.46 -10.11 22.44
CA GLU A 47 23.82 -10.60 22.77
C GLU A 47 24.48 -11.32 21.59
N ARG A 48 23.68 -12.07 20.80
CA ARG A 48 24.12 -12.76 19.58
C ARG A 48 24.27 -11.83 18.36
N HIS A 49 24.11 -10.52 18.52
CA HIS A 49 24.15 -9.52 17.45
C HIS A 49 23.09 -9.74 16.34
N ASP A 50 22.01 -10.48 16.64
CA ASP A 50 20.87 -10.66 15.74
C ASP A 50 19.83 -9.57 16.01
N ILE A 51 20.15 -8.35 15.56
CA ILE A 51 19.36 -7.14 15.83
C ILE A 51 17.92 -7.28 15.34
N ARG A 52 17.69 -7.95 14.20
CA ARG A 52 16.33 -8.13 13.65
C ARG A 52 15.46 -8.98 14.58
N LYS A 53 15.98 -10.12 15.05
CA LYS A 53 15.23 -10.95 16.00
C LYS A 53 15.08 -10.28 17.36
N ALA A 54 16.07 -9.51 17.80
CA ALA A 54 15.97 -8.73 19.03
C ALA A 54 14.80 -7.72 18.95
N VAL A 55 14.71 -6.95 17.85
CA VAL A 55 13.58 -6.02 17.61
C VAL A 55 12.25 -6.75 17.54
N ASP A 56 12.18 -7.91 16.90
CA ASP A 56 10.98 -8.74 16.81
C ASP A 56 10.49 -9.20 18.20
N HIS A 57 11.41 -9.68 19.05
CA HIS A 57 11.06 -10.14 20.39
C HIS A 57 10.70 -8.99 21.34
N PHE A 58 11.42 -7.86 21.30
CA PHE A 58 11.08 -6.69 22.11
C PHE A 58 9.78 -6.02 21.66
N SER A 59 9.50 -5.98 20.36
CA SER A 59 8.21 -5.47 19.86
C SER A 59 7.04 -6.37 20.28
N ARG A 60 7.19 -7.70 20.25
CA ARG A 60 6.19 -8.62 20.81
C ARG A 60 6.02 -8.46 22.33
N ALA A 61 7.09 -8.17 23.06
CA ALA A 61 6.99 -7.84 24.48
C ALA A 61 6.17 -6.56 24.68
N LEU A 62 6.36 -5.52 23.85
CA LEU A 62 5.56 -4.29 23.92
C LEU A 62 4.11 -4.44 23.48
N LEU A 63 3.81 -5.40 22.59
CA LEU A 63 2.44 -5.79 22.30
C LEU A 63 1.75 -6.45 23.51
N LEU A 64 2.53 -7.06 24.42
CA LEU A 64 2.07 -7.77 25.62
C LEU A 64 2.21 -6.97 26.92
N ASP A 65 3.00 -5.90 26.93
CA ASP A 65 2.94 -4.85 27.93
C ASP A 65 3.55 -3.57 27.34
N SER A 66 2.69 -2.60 27.00
CA SER A 66 3.17 -1.35 26.41
C SER A 66 3.99 -0.52 27.39
N THR A 67 3.97 -0.82 28.69
CA THR A 67 4.67 -0.10 29.76
C THR A 67 5.96 -0.75 30.23
N ASP A 68 6.35 -1.89 29.65
CA ASP A 68 7.57 -2.59 30.03
C ASP A 68 8.82 -1.75 29.74
N LYS A 69 9.56 -1.40 30.80
CA LYS A 69 10.73 -0.52 30.70
C LYS A 69 11.89 -1.18 29.98
N THR A 70 12.09 -2.48 30.20
CA THR A 70 13.23 -3.22 29.67
C THR A 70 13.14 -3.34 28.15
N ALA A 71 11.96 -3.69 27.62
CA ALA A 71 11.73 -3.74 26.18
C ALA A 71 11.93 -2.36 25.52
N ARG A 72 11.47 -1.28 26.16
CA ARG A 72 11.66 0.09 25.66
C ARG A 72 13.14 0.50 25.64
N GLU A 73 13.87 0.28 26.73
CA GLU A 73 15.30 0.62 26.85
C GLU A 73 16.14 -0.13 25.82
N HIS A 74 15.86 -1.41 25.57
CA HIS A 74 16.61 -2.14 24.56
C HIS A 74 16.27 -1.71 23.13
N LEU A 75 15.03 -1.29 22.84
CA LEU A 75 14.69 -0.72 21.53
C LEU A 75 15.34 0.64 21.30
N THR A 76 15.45 1.51 22.31
CA THR A 76 16.16 2.79 22.18
C THR A 76 17.67 2.57 21.99
N LEU A 77 18.26 1.62 22.72
CA LEU A 77 19.66 1.21 22.52
C LEU A 77 19.92 0.63 21.12
N ILE A 78 18.97 -0.13 20.57
CA ILE A 78 19.04 -0.63 19.19
C ILE A 78 18.93 0.52 18.19
N ASN A 79 18.05 1.50 18.42
CA ASN A 79 17.89 2.67 17.55
C ASN A 79 19.17 3.53 17.45
N ALA A 80 19.98 3.56 18.52
CA ALA A 80 21.27 4.23 18.55
C ALA A 80 22.36 3.57 17.68
N GLN A 81 22.13 2.36 17.16
CA GLN A 81 23.08 1.66 16.28
C GLN A 81 22.94 2.11 14.80
N GLU A 82 24.07 2.30 14.12
CA GLU A 82 24.10 2.83 12.73
C GLU A 82 23.59 1.87 11.65
N HIS A 83 23.57 0.56 11.88
CA HIS A 83 23.42 -0.46 10.84
C HIS A 83 21.99 -0.98 10.59
N LEU A 84 20.94 -0.28 11.03
CA LEU A 84 19.55 -0.70 10.76
C LEU A 84 19.06 -0.28 9.36
N PRO A 85 18.25 -1.14 8.69
CA PRO A 85 17.56 -0.74 7.46
C PRO A 85 16.67 0.47 7.70
N ALA A 86 16.67 1.43 6.76
CA ALA A 86 15.99 2.71 6.94
C ALA A 86 14.49 2.59 7.29
N ARG A 87 13.80 1.58 6.73
CA ARG A 87 12.42 1.25 7.07
C ARG A 87 12.24 0.89 8.56
N HIS A 88 13.10 0.04 9.10
CA HIS A 88 12.98 -0.42 10.48
C HIS A 88 13.33 0.72 11.44
N LYS A 89 14.33 1.53 11.09
CA LYS A 89 14.70 2.72 11.86
C LYS A 89 13.55 3.74 11.93
N ALA A 90 12.87 3.99 10.81
CA ALA A 90 11.69 4.85 10.78
C ALA A 90 10.53 4.30 11.63
N GLN A 91 10.28 2.99 11.58
CA GLN A 91 9.25 2.34 12.42
C GLN A 91 9.60 2.40 13.92
N LEU A 92 10.88 2.31 14.28
CA LEU A 92 11.34 2.45 15.68
C LEU A 92 11.15 3.88 16.20
N PHE A 93 11.51 4.89 15.40
CA PHE A 93 11.26 6.29 15.76
C PHE A 93 9.77 6.58 15.96
N LEU A 94 8.92 6.04 15.08
CA LEU A 94 7.47 6.16 15.24
C LEU A 94 6.98 5.51 16.54
N ALA A 95 7.50 4.33 16.88
CA ALA A 95 7.14 3.64 18.12
C ALA A 95 7.53 4.45 19.35
N GLU A 96 8.74 5.00 19.36
CA GLU A 96 9.27 5.82 20.46
C GLU A 96 8.44 7.10 20.69
N ASP A 97 8.06 7.79 19.60
CA ASP A 97 7.16 8.95 19.66
C ASP A 97 5.79 8.58 20.20
N LEU A 98 5.20 7.51 19.67
CA LEU A 98 3.86 7.07 20.08
C LEU A 98 3.84 6.61 21.53
N LEU A 99 4.88 5.93 22.01
CA LEU A 99 5.03 5.56 23.42
C LEU A 99 5.12 6.80 24.31
N SER A 100 5.97 7.76 23.95
CA SER A 100 6.13 9.00 24.71
C SER A 100 4.84 9.83 24.75
N PHE A 101 4.15 9.90 23.62
CA PHE A 101 2.88 10.63 23.50
C PHE A 101 1.75 9.96 24.26
N THR A 102 1.61 8.63 24.16
CA THR A 102 0.60 7.87 24.90
C THR A 102 0.83 7.96 26.41
N ASP A 103 2.08 7.93 26.89
CA ASP A 103 2.40 8.13 28.30
C ASP A 103 2.00 9.53 28.79
N ASN A 104 2.29 10.59 28.00
CA ASN A 104 1.87 11.95 28.33
C ASN A 104 0.34 12.08 28.39
N LEU A 105 -0.36 11.47 27.43
CA LEU A 105 -1.82 11.44 27.43
C LEU A 105 -2.38 10.70 28.65
N LYS A 106 -1.82 9.54 29.02
CA LYS A 106 -2.20 8.80 30.23
C LYS A 106 -2.07 9.67 31.48
N GLN A 107 -0.95 10.37 31.63
CA GLN A 107 -0.74 11.28 32.76
C GLN A 107 -1.77 12.42 32.79
N LYS A 108 -2.07 13.02 31.63
CA LYS A 108 -3.08 14.09 31.54
C LYS A 108 -4.49 13.58 31.83
N VAL A 109 -4.86 12.40 31.34
CA VAL A 109 -6.15 11.76 31.64
C VAL A 109 -6.28 11.50 33.14
N GLU A 110 -5.23 10.97 33.78
CA GLU A 110 -5.21 10.74 35.23
C GLU A 110 -5.36 12.06 36.00
N TYR A 111 -4.63 13.10 35.62
CA TYR A 111 -4.72 14.43 36.22
C TYR A 111 -6.15 15.00 36.17
N PHE A 112 -6.81 14.97 35.00
CA PHE A 112 -8.19 15.45 34.89
C PHE A 112 -9.18 14.53 35.60
N THR A 113 -8.90 13.23 35.67
CA THR A 113 -9.72 12.27 36.42
C THR A 113 -9.71 12.59 37.91
N VAL A 114 -8.53 12.78 38.49
CA VAL A 114 -8.38 13.17 39.91
C VAL A 114 -9.08 14.51 40.17
N LYS A 115 -8.86 15.51 39.30
CA LYS A 115 -9.51 16.81 39.43
C LYS A 115 -11.04 16.75 39.37
N CYS A 116 -11.61 15.95 38.46
CA CYS A 116 -13.05 15.72 38.40
C CYS A 116 -13.56 15.08 39.69
N GLN A 117 -12.86 14.08 40.24
CA GLN A 117 -13.25 13.42 41.48
C GLN A 117 -13.22 14.37 42.69
N THR A 118 -12.21 15.25 42.76
CA THR A 118 -12.11 16.26 43.82
C THR A 118 -13.26 17.25 43.76
N LEU A 119 -13.55 17.81 42.57
CA LEU A 119 -14.68 18.74 42.37
C LEU A 119 -16.04 18.07 42.59
N GLU A 120 -16.22 16.82 42.14
CA GLU A 120 -17.43 16.04 42.45
C GLU A 120 -17.60 15.93 43.97
N GLY A 121 -16.51 15.61 44.69
CA GLY A 121 -16.51 15.54 46.15
C GLY A 121 -16.86 16.87 46.84
N GLU A 122 -16.39 17.99 46.31
CA GLU A 122 -16.72 19.33 46.81
C GLU A 122 -18.19 19.70 46.57
N LEU A 123 -18.71 19.44 45.37
CA LEU A 123 -20.11 19.69 45.02
C LEU A 123 -21.08 18.84 45.85
N LEU A 124 -20.71 17.59 46.15
CA LEU A 124 -21.48 16.74 47.06
C LEU A 124 -21.53 17.32 48.49
N LYS A 125 -20.44 17.93 48.97
CA LYS A 125 -20.41 18.62 50.27
C LYS A 125 -21.25 19.90 50.27
N GLN A 126 -21.38 20.56 49.12
CA GLN A 126 -22.25 21.73 48.92
C GLN A 126 -23.74 21.39 48.78
N GLY A 127 -24.12 20.09 48.83
CA GLY A 127 -25.51 19.64 48.85
C GLY A 127 -26.07 19.23 47.48
N TYR A 128 -25.27 19.18 46.42
CA TYR A 128 -25.72 18.69 45.12
C TYR A 128 -26.03 17.18 45.16
N ALA A 129 -27.14 16.77 44.54
CA ALA A 129 -27.52 15.35 44.48
C ALA A 129 -26.55 14.54 43.61
N ARG A 130 -25.99 13.45 44.16
CA ARG A 130 -25.05 12.58 43.44
C ARG A 130 -25.61 12.01 42.14
N ALA A 131 -26.91 11.69 42.11
CA ALA A 131 -27.58 11.18 40.93
C ALA A 131 -27.58 12.21 39.78
N TYR A 132 -27.85 13.48 40.10
CA TYR A 132 -27.84 14.57 39.12
C TYR A 132 -26.46 14.78 38.51
N ILE A 133 -25.40 14.82 39.33
CA ILE A 133 -24.03 14.99 38.84
C ILE A 133 -23.64 13.82 37.92
N LYS A 134 -23.91 12.58 38.33
CA LYS A 134 -23.56 11.39 37.53
C LYS A 134 -24.30 11.35 36.19
N ASP A 135 -25.59 11.69 36.18
CA ASP A 135 -26.41 11.69 34.97
C ASP A 135 -25.90 12.72 33.95
N GLN A 136 -25.55 13.93 34.39
CA GLN A 136 -24.98 14.96 33.52
C GLN A 136 -23.58 14.57 33.01
N LEU A 137 -22.74 13.98 33.86
CA LEU A 137 -21.42 13.48 33.47
C LEU A 137 -21.49 12.34 32.45
N LEU A 138 -22.53 11.49 32.53
CA LEU A 138 -22.81 10.44 31.56
C LEU A 138 -23.34 11.02 30.25
N GLY A 139 -24.26 11.98 30.31
CA GLY A 139 -24.78 12.68 29.14
C GLY A 139 -23.71 13.41 28.34
N ILE A 140 -22.66 13.96 28.99
CA ILE A 140 -21.49 14.51 28.29
C ILE A 140 -20.75 13.41 27.52
N LYS A 141 -20.67 12.18 28.03
CA LYS A 141 -20.01 11.07 27.33
C LYS A 141 -20.79 10.65 26.09
N GLU A 142 -22.10 10.50 26.24
CA GLU A 142 -22.99 10.02 25.18
C GLU A 142 -23.14 11.03 24.03
N ARG A 143 -23.12 12.34 24.33
CA ARG A 143 -23.21 13.40 23.31
C ARG A 143 -22.02 13.44 22.35
N PHE A 144 -20.86 12.95 22.77
CA PHE A 144 -19.63 13.05 21.99
C PHE A 144 -19.16 11.68 21.47
N PHE A 145 -20.06 10.71 21.28
CA PHE A 145 -19.70 9.38 20.78
C PHE A 145 -18.81 9.46 19.53
N TYR A 146 -17.58 8.97 19.65
CA TYR A 146 -16.67 8.78 18.52
C TYR A 146 -16.59 7.28 18.24
N PRO A 147 -16.98 6.81 17.05
CA PRO A 147 -16.79 5.41 16.69
C PRO A 147 -15.30 5.17 16.44
N LEU A 148 -14.56 4.79 17.48
CA LEU A 148 -13.29 4.13 17.26
C LEU A 148 -13.56 2.74 16.67
N GLY A 149 -12.81 2.37 15.64
CA GLY A 149 -12.82 1.01 15.11
C GLY A 149 -12.38 -0.01 16.16
N SER A 150 -12.36 -1.29 15.79
CA SER A 150 -11.69 -2.28 16.63
C SER A 150 -10.18 -2.09 16.56
N PRO A 151 -9.43 -2.34 17.65
CA PRO A 151 -7.98 -2.34 17.59
C PRO A 151 -7.50 -3.30 16.48
N PRO A 152 -6.46 -2.94 15.72
CA PRO A 152 -5.95 -3.77 14.64
C PRO A 152 -5.56 -5.15 15.16
N ALA A 153 -6.04 -6.21 14.49
CA ALA A 153 -5.72 -7.57 14.88
C ALA A 153 -4.22 -7.84 14.61
N PRO A 154 -3.47 -8.38 15.58
CA PRO A 154 -2.02 -8.56 15.43
C PRO A 154 -1.65 -9.60 14.37
N GLY A 155 -2.60 -10.41 13.89
CA GLY A 155 -2.40 -11.40 12.83
C GLY A 155 -2.44 -10.85 11.40
N ASP A 156 -2.97 -9.64 11.17
CA ASP A 156 -3.05 -9.04 9.83
C ASP A 156 -1.73 -8.37 9.40
N LEU A 157 -0.81 -8.14 10.35
CA LEU A 157 0.43 -7.41 10.12
C LEU A 157 1.61 -8.39 10.08
N ARG A 158 2.31 -8.40 8.94
CA ARG A 158 3.45 -9.31 8.66
C ARG A 158 4.70 -9.00 9.49
N ASP A 159 4.72 -7.85 10.16
CA ASP A 159 5.85 -7.29 10.92
C ASP A 159 5.38 -6.87 12.33
N PRO A 160 5.92 -7.47 13.41
CA PRO A 160 5.51 -7.16 14.79
C PRO A 160 5.73 -5.71 15.21
N LEU A 161 6.69 -5.00 14.62
CA LEU A 161 6.90 -3.58 14.91
C LEU A 161 5.81 -2.70 14.28
N GLU A 162 5.29 -3.11 13.12
CA GLU A 162 4.14 -2.48 12.47
C GLU A 162 2.86 -2.70 13.29
N ALA A 163 2.71 -3.88 13.87
CA ALA A 163 1.63 -4.19 14.82
C ALA A 163 1.71 -3.33 16.10
N VAL A 164 2.91 -3.13 16.67
CA VAL A 164 3.10 -2.22 17.81
C VAL A 164 2.67 -0.80 17.46
N ASN A 165 3.14 -0.27 16.33
CA ASN A 165 2.80 1.08 15.90
C ASN A 165 1.29 1.25 15.65
N ALA A 166 0.64 0.27 15.03
CA ALA A 166 -0.79 0.29 14.81
C ALA A 166 -1.57 0.26 16.13
N SER A 167 -1.16 -0.58 17.08
CA SER A 167 -1.74 -0.66 18.43
C SER A 167 -1.56 0.64 19.22
N LEU A 168 -0.36 1.22 19.20
CA LEU A 168 -0.07 2.48 19.88
C LEU A 168 -0.80 3.68 19.25
N THR A 169 -1.02 3.66 17.94
CA THR A 169 -1.81 4.68 17.24
C THR A 169 -3.27 4.63 17.68
N PHE A 170 -3.83 3.42 17.76
CA PHE A 170 -5.17 3.21 18.30
C PHE A 170 -5.28 3.68 19.76
N GLU A 171 -4.30 3.31 20.61
CA GLU A 171 -4.25 3.74 22.00
C GLU A 171 -4.15 5.26 22.14
N LYS A 172 -3.35 5.92 21.29
CA LYS A 172 -3.27 7.38 21.20
C LYS A 172 -4.61 8.02 20.87
N GLU A 173 -5.32 7.52 19.86
CA GLU A 173 -6.62 8.04 19.46
C GLU A 173 -7.64 7.88 20.59
N TRP A 174 -7.66 6.71 21.23
CA TRP A 174 -8.53 6.43 22.36
C TRP A 174 -8.25 7.32 23.57
N LEU A 175 -6.97 7.46 23.96
CA LEU A 175 -6.57 8.33 25.08
C LEU A 175 -6.84 9.81 24.80
N SER A 176 -6.65 10.26 23.55
CA SER A 176 -6.96 11.63 23.14
C SER A 176 -8.45 11.92 23.29
N TYR A 177 -9.29 10.96 22.91
CA TYR A 177 -10.73 11.04 23.09
C TYR A 177 -11.13 11.06 24.57
N GLU A 178 -10.58 10.16 25.37
CA GLU A 178 -10.84 10.12 26.82
C GLU A 178 -10.40 11.44 27.49
N LEU A 179 -9.25 11.99 27.10
CA LEU A 179 -8.77 13.28 27.60
C LEU A 179 -9.74 14.41 27.28
N PHE A 180 -10.22 14.49 26.04
CA PHE A 180 -11.18 15.51 25.61
C PHE A 180 -12.46 15.46 26.42
N TYR A 181 -13.00 14.26 26.64
CA TYR A 181 -14.18 14.05 27.46
C TYR A 181 -13.93 14.47 28.93
N ARG A 182 -12.81 14.05 29.54
CA ARG A 182 -12.47 14.42 30.92
C ARG A 182 -12.29 15.91 31.11
N GLN A 183 -11.71 16.60 30.13
CA GLN A 183 -11.62 18.07 30.14
C GLN A 183 -13.00 18.73 30.10
N ARG A 184 -13.93 18.20 29.29
CA ARG A 184 -15.31 18.72 29.22
C ARG A 184 -16.08 18.48 30.52
N GLN A 185 -15.93 17.32 31.12
CA GLN A 185 -16.49 17.03 32.45
C GLN A 185 -15.96 17.99 33.50
N TYR A 186 -14.65 18.19 33.54
CA TYR A 186 -14.00 19.12 34.45
C TYR A 186 -14.51 20.55 34.27
N ALA A 187 -14.59 21.03 33.01
CA ALA A 187 -15.11 22.36 32.71
C ALA A 187 -16.57 22.54 33.15
N TRP A 188 -17.41 21.51 32.95
CA TRP A 188 -18.79 21.53 33.41
C TRP A 188 -18.89 21.56 34.95
N LEU A 189 -18.10 20.74 35.65
CA LEU A 189 -18.04 20.74 37.12
C LEU A 189 -17.53 22.08 37.66
N GLN A 190 -16.54 22.70 37.01
CA GLN A 190 -16.07 24.03 37.36
C GLN A 190 -17.16 25.08 37.21
N GLU A 191 -17.92 25.07 36.11
CA GLU A 191 -19.03 26.00 35.92
C GLU A 191 -20.17 25.75 36.92
N LEU A 192 -20.42 24.49 37.29
CA LEU A 192 -21.39 24.13 38.33
C LEU A 192 -20.94 24.63 39.71
N ASN A 193 -19.65 24.57 40.02
CA ASN A 193 -19.09 25.08 41.28
C ASN A 193 -19.04 26.62 41.31
N ARG A 194 -18.85 27.26 40.16
CA ARG A 194 -18.86 28.73 40.00
C ARG A 194 -20.26 29.31 40.14
N ARG A 195 -21.28 28.56 39.71
CA ARG A 195 -22.68 28.89 39.98
C ARG A 195 -22.95 28.52 41.44
N ALA A 196 -22.97 29.53 42.33
CA ALA A 196 -23.37 29.36 43.72
C ALA A 196 -24.64 28.47 43.81
N PRO A 197 -24.75 27.57 44.80
CA PRO A 197 -25.82 26.61 44.86
C PRO A 197 -27.17 27.33 44.77
N PHE A 198 -27.89 27.12 43.67
CA PHE A 198 -29.31 27.46 43.59
C PHE A 198 -30.02 26.48 44.52
N ILE A 199 -30.10 26.86 45.79
CA ILE A 199 -30.92 26.19 46.79
C ILE A 199 -32.36 26.28 46.28
N PHE A 200 -32.96 25.16 45.91
CA PHE A 200 -34.41 25.08 45.79
C PHE A 200 -35.00 25.12 47.21
N SER A 201 -35.24 26.36 47.65
CA SER A 201 -36.21 26.86 48.62
C SER A 201 -36.11 26.42 50.10
N ILE A 202 -35.85 27.37 51.00
CA ILE A 202 -36.88 28.04 51.83
C ILE A 202 -36.39 29.44 52.22
N GLU A 203 -37.30 30.39 52.06
CA GLU A 203 -37.31 31.83 52.26
C GLU A 203 -37.02 32.28 53.71
N ILE A 204 -35.99 33.12 53.96
CA ILE A 204 -35.97 34.17 55.01
C ILE A 204 -35.07 35.34 54.55
N ILE A 205 -35.64 36.54 54.63
CA ILE A 205 -35.11 37.87 54.29
C ILE A 205 -34.03 38.32 55.27
N ALA A 206 -32.93 38.94 54.78
CA ALA A 206 -32.30 40.11 55.43
C ALA A 206 -31.22 40.76 54.54
N GLU A 207 -31.27 42.09 54.52
CA GLU A 207 -30.50 43.09 53.78
C GLU A 207 -28.99 43.11 54.06
N GLY A 208 -28.22 43.76 53.18
CA GLY A 208 -26.88 44.26 53.54
C GLY A 208 -25.97 44.55 52.34
N GLU A 209 -25.94 45.81 51.92
CA GLU A 209 -25.00 46.40 50.95
C GLU A 209 -23.53 46.33 51.41
N GLY A 210 -22.59 46.42 50.46
CA GLY A 210 -21.19 46.76 50.77
C GLY A 210 -20.21 46.46 49.64
N SER A 211 -20.07 47.41 48.71
CA SER A 211 -18.97 47.49 47.75
C SER A 211 -17.67 47.92 48.43
N THR A 212 -16.50 47.54 47.90
CA THR A 212 -15.48 48.49 47.42
C THR A 212 -14.26 47.79 46.81
N ASP A 213 -13.79 48.40 45.72
CA ASP A 213 -12.78 47.94 44.79
C ASP A 213 -11.33 48.17 45.23
N PHE A 214 -10.45 47.36 44.65
CA PHE A 214 -9.00 47.49 44.54
C PHE A 214 -8.58 48.62 43.59
N VAL A 215 -7.53 49.42 43.93
CA VAL A 215 -6.53 49.99 43.00
C VAL A 215 -5.19 50.26 43.76
N PRO A 216 -4.00 50.07 43.14
CA PRO A 216 -2.67 50.06 43.80
C PRO A 216 -1.89 51.38 43.69
N LEU A 217 -0.95 51.63 44.61
CA LEU A 217 -0.02 52.77 44.56
C LEU A 217 1.40 52.34 44.15
N LEU A 218 1.86 52.95 43.05
CA LEU A 218 3.23 53.08 42.58
C LEU A 218 3.96 54.13 43.44
N LEU A 219 5.25 53.96 43.72
CA LEU A 219 6.07 54.98 44.40
C LEU A 219 7.40 55.16 43.67
N ASP A 220 7.62 56.41 43.27
CA ASP A 220 8.79 56.95 42.59
C ASP A 220 10.05 56.94 43.47
N ILE A 221 11.18 56.72 42.82
CA ILE A 221 12.53 56.91 43.34
C ILE A 221 13.00 58.28 42.83
N GLU A 222 13.45 59.15 43.74
CA GLU A 222 14.65 59.98 43.60
C GLU A 222 14.73 60.99 44.76
N LYS A 223 15.85 60.96 45.50
CA LYS A 223 16.78 62.09 45.64
C LYS A 223 17.94 61.76 46.58
N GLU A 224 19.13 62.06 46.08
CA GLU A 224 20.38 62.21 46.80
C GLU A 224 20.28 63.33 47.85
N ASP A 225 21.00 63.18 48.95
CA ASP A 225 21.58 64.31 49.69
C ASP A 225 22.91 63.84 50.32
N GLU A 226 24.00 64.28 49.69
CA GLU A 226 25.26 64.61 50.37
C GLU A 226 24.96 65.74 51.35
N ILE A 227 25.29 65.60 52.65
CA ILE A 227 25.71 66.72 53.52
C ILE A 227 26.31 66.18 54.84
N ALA A 228 27.44 66.79 55.21
CA ALA A 228 28.02 66.94 56.55
C ALA A 228 28.59 65.71 57.29
N VAL A 229 29.85 65.35 56.97
CA VAL A 229 30.77 64.69 57.94
C VAL A 229 32.09 65.47 58.11
N LYS A 230 32.15 66.74 57.65
CA LYS A 230 33.40 67.53 57.68
C LYS A 230 33.63 68.41 58.91
N ALA A 231 32.84 68.26 59.98
CA ALA A 231 32.91 69.17 61.14
C ALA A 231 33.39 68.56 62.48
N ILE A 232 33.69 67.25 62.56
CA ILE A 232 33.94 66.60 63.88
C ILE A 232 35.42 66.28 64.16
N LEU A 233 36.34 66.59 63.23
CA LEU A 233 37.78 66.42 63.48
C LEU A 233 38.52 67.75 63.31
N GLN A 234 38.30 68.65 64.26
CA GLN A 234 39.34 69.60 64.65
C GLN A 234 39.83 69.20 66.04
N PRO A 235 41.12 68.87 66.21
CA PRO A 235 41.71 68.81 67.53
C PRO A 235 41.88 70.26 68.00
N GLN A 236 40.95 70.77 68.81
CA GLN A 236 41.28 71.93 69.62
C GLN A 236 42.19 71.43 70.75
N GLU A 237 43.49 71.65 70.57
CA GLU A 237 44.46 71.66 71.64
C GLU A 237 44.00 72.69 72.68
N THR A 238 43.35 72.22 73.74
CA THR A 238 43.13 73.03 74.94
C THR A 238 44.49 73.18 75.62
N SER A 239 45.16 74.29 75.32
CA SER A 239 46.32 74.76 76.06
C SER A 239 46.00 74.78 77.55
N PHE A 240 46.73 73.95 78.29
CA PHE A 240 46.69 73.87 79.75
C PHE A 240 47.24 75.19 80.33
N SER A 241 46.33 76.03 80.83
CA SER A 241 46.48 76.94 81.97
C SER A 241 47.76 77.80 82.09
N ASP A 242 47.60 79.11 81.85
CA ASP A 242 48.09 80.12 82.79
C ASP A 242 47.29 79.96 84.10
N ILE A 243 47.98 79.59 85.17
CA ILE A 243 47.39 79.39 86.50
C ILE A 243 47.32 80.75 87.21
N SER A 244 46.11 81.27 87.41
CA SER A 244 45.83 82.41 88.30
C SER A 244 44.61 82.08 89.20
N PRO A 245 44.62 82.43 90.50
CA PRO A 245 43.89 81.69 91.51
C PRO A 245 42.44 82.17 91.63
N ALA A 246 41.52 81.39 91.09
CA ALA A 246 40.08 81.49 91.32
C ALA A 246 39.66 80.34 92.27
N GLY A 247 38.87 80.64 93.30
CA GLY A 247 38.58 79.72 94.40
C GLY A 247 37.88 78.41 93.98
N PRO A 248 37.90 77.38 94.84
CA PRO A 248 37.45 76.00 94.52
C PRO A 248 36.03 75.91 93.96
N TYR A 249 35.15 76.86 94.28
CA TYR A 249 33.77 76.91 93.78
C TYR A 249 33.64 77.30 92.30
N GLN A 250 34.58 78.08 91.74
CA GLN A 250 34.55 78.47 90.32
C GLN A 250 35.03 77.35 89.40
N GLN A 251 35.99 76.54 89.85
CA GLN A 251 36.45 75.35 89.13
C GLN A 251 35.35 74.27 89.07
N ILE A 252 34.57 74.10 90.14
CA ILE A 252 33.43 73.18 90.17
C ILE A 252 32.35 73.59 89.16
N ALA A 253 32.07 74.89 89.00
CA ALA A 253 31.09 75.38 88.05
C ALA A 253 31.50 75.18 86.59
N VAL A 254 32.80 75.40 86.27
CA VAL A 254 33.35 75.15 84.93
C VAL A 254 33.30 73.65 84.60
N LEU A 255 33.68 72.79 85.54
CA LEU A 255 33.60 71.33 85.37
C LEU A 255 32.15 70.83 85.21
N GLN A 256 31.18 71.45 85.89
CA GLN A 256 29.76 71.14 85.70
C GLN A 256 29.27 71.52 84.30
N GLN A 257 29.71 72.67 83.79
CA GLN A 257 29.36 73.11 82.45
C GLN A 257 29.98 72.21 81.37
N GLU A 258 31.23 71.79 81.54
CA GLU A 258 31.90 70.81 80.66
C GLU A 258 31.21 69.43 80.71
N LEU A 259 30.80 68.98 81.90
CA LEU A 259 30.02 67.73 82.05
C LEU A 259 28.67 67.81 81.33
N GLU A 260 27.98 68.94 81.39
CA GLU A 260 26.70 69.10 80.69
C GLU A 260 26.89 69.19 79.17
N GLN A 261 27.96 69.82 78.69
CA GLN A 261 28.33 69.79 77.27
C GLN A 261 28.66 68.38 76.79
N LEU A 262 29.50 67.64 77.53
CA LEU A 262 29.80 66.23 77.24
C LEU A 262 28.54 65.37 77.22
N ARG A 263 27.57 65.67 78.10
CA ARG A 263 26.29 64.96 78.15
C ARG A 263 25.42 65.26 76.92
N GLN A 264 25.38 66.52 76.47
CA GLN A 264 24.68 66.90 75.24
C GLN A 264 25.34 66.28 74.00
N GLU A 265 26.67 66.24 73.93
CA GLU A 265 27.41 65.57 72.87
C GLU A 265 27.15 64.06 72.86
N LEU A 266 27.11 63.43 74.04
CA LEU A 266 26.79 62.01 74.19
C LEU A 266 25.36 61.70 73.71
N ASP A 267 24.38 62.54 74.06
CA ASP A 267 22.99 62.38 73.60
C ASP A 267 22.85 62.63 72.09
N GLY A 268 23.58 63.60 71.54
CA GLY A 268 23.65 63.84 70.10
C GLY A 268 24.27 62.66 69.33
N LEU A 269 25.39 62.13 69.84
CA LEU A 269 26.06 60.96 69.29
C LEU A 269 25.17 59.72 69.37
N LYS A 270 24.43 59.56 70.48
CA LYS A 270 23.47 58.46 70.66
C LYS A 270 22.36 58.49 69.61
N LYS A 271 21.78 59.66 69.33
CA LYS A 271 20.78 59.82 68.26
C LYS A 271 21.35 59.51 66.89
N TYR A 272 22.56 60.01 66.60
CA TYR A 272 23.24 59.74 65.33
C TYR A 272 23.51 58.23 65.11
N VAL A 273 23.97 57.53 66.16
CA VAL A 273 24.16 56.08 66.10
C VAL A 273 22.83 55.36 65.84
N GLN A 274 21.75 55.75 66.52
CA GLN A 274 20.42 55.17 66.29
C GLN A 274 19.91 55.37 64.86
N GLU A 275 20.09 56.56 64.28
CA GLU A 275 19.73 56.82 62.88
C GLU A 275 20.56 55.99 61.90
N LYS A 276 21.85 55.81 62.19
CA LYS A 276 22.73 54.95 61.38
C LYS A 276 22.37 53.48 61.50
N ASP A 277 22.02 53.01 62.69
CA ASP A 277 21.54 51.64 62.92
C ASP A 277 20.23 51.39 62.18
N GLN A 278 19.30 52.35 62.19
CA GLN A 278 18.06 52.25 61.43
C GLN A 278 18.33 52.19 59.92
N ARG A 279 19.19 53.07 59.41
CA ARG A 279 19.56 53.06 57.98
C ARG A 279 20.32 51.80 57.58
N LEU A 280 21.15 51.26 58.46
CA LEU A 280 21.81 49.96 58.28
C LEU A 280 20.79 48.83 58.23
N ALA A 281 19.77 48.84 59.09
CA ALA A 281 18.70 47.83 59.07
C ALA A 281 17.90 47.89 57.76
N ASP A 282 17.53 49.10 57.30
CA ASP A 282 16.80 49.30 56.05
C ASP A 282 17.64 48.83 54.84
N LEU A 283 18.92 49.20 54.79
CA LEU A 283 19.82 48.78 53.72
C LEU A 283 20.03 47.26 53.75
N THR A 284 20.18 46.69 54.94
CA THR A 284 20.27 45.22 55.12
C THR A 284 19.03 44.52 54.58
N GLY A 285 17.83 45.05 54.87
CA GLY A 285 16.57 44.55 54.32
C GLY A 285 16.54 44.59 52.79
N GLN A 286 16.96 45.72 52.20
CA GLN A 286 17.05 45.85 50.73
C GLN A 286 18.05 44.85 50.12
N VAL A 287 19.21 44.63 50.74
CA VAL A 287 20.18 43.64 50.27
C VAL A 287 19.59 42.23 50.31
N ILE A 288 18.89 41.86 51.38
CA ILE A 288 18.22 40.56 51.50
C ILE A 288 17.17 40.39 50.40
N ASP A 289 16.32 41.39 50.18
CA ASP A 289 15.30 41.37 49.11
C ASP A 289 15.93 41.24 47.73
N PHE A 290 17.03 41.94 47.47
CA PHE A 290 17.76 41.81 46.20
C PHE A 290 18.42 40.44 46.05
N SER A 291 19.00 39.88 47.12
CA SER A 291 19.54 38.52 47.11
C SER A 291 18.46 37.47 46.83
N LEU A 292 17.27 37.64 47.41
CA LEU A 292 16.14 36.74 47.17
C LEU A 292 15.63 36.83 45.72
N LYS A 293 15.44 38.04 45.20
CA LYS A 293 15.10 38.28 43.78
C LYS A 293 16.16 37.75 42.82
N LEU A 294 17.44 37.82 43.19
CA LEU A 294 18.53 37.29 42.38
C LEU A 294 18.46 35.75 42.33
N ALA A 295 18.27 35.09 43.47
CA ALA A 295 18.12 33.64 43.54
C ALA A 295 16.90 33.13 42.74
N GLU A 296 15.76 33.83 42.80
CA GLU A 296 14.59 33.52 41.98
C GLU A 296 14.90 33.62 40.48
N LYS A 297 15.62 34.67 40.05
CA LYS A 297 16.03 34.84 38.65
C LYS A 297 17.01 33.75 38.22
N GLU A 298 17.96 33.36 39.07
CA GLU A 298 18.89 32.26 38.80
C GLU A 298 18.13 30.94 38.61
N MET A 299 17.13 30.66 39.45
CA MET A 299 16.27 29.47 39.32
C MET A 299 15.52 29.47 37.97
N ILE A 300 14.89 30.60 37.60
CA ILE A 300 14.19 30.72 36.32
C ILE A 300 15.16 30.56 35.14
N LEU A 301 16.38 31.08 35.25
CA LEU A 301 17.42 30.89 34.23
C LEU A 301 17.83 29.43 34.12
N SER A 302 18.01 28.70 35.23
CA SER A 302 18.31 27.27 35.19
C SER A 302 17.19 26.45 34.52
N GLU A 303 15.92 26.75 34.82
CA GLU A 303 14.78 26.06 34.19
C GLU A 303 14.76 26.33 32.67
N LYS A 304 15.07 27.56 32.24
CA LYS A 304 15.18 27.89 30.82
C LYS A 304 16.37 27.21 30.15
N ILE A 305 17.50 27.05 30.84
CA ILE A 305 18.66 26.31 30.33
C ILE A 305 18.27 24.84 30.13
N ASP A 306 17.60 24.23 31.10
CA ASP A 306 17.13 22.85 30.99
C ASP A 306 16.12 22.69 29.83
N ALA A 307 15.17 23.61 29.71
CA ALA A 307 14.24 23.63 28.57
C ALA A 307 14.96 23.77 27.23
N LEU A 308 15.96 24.66 27.12
CA LEU A 308 16.77 24.83 25.92
C LEU A 308 17.55 23.54 25.57
N THR A 309 18.17 22.89 26.55
CA THR A 309 18.89 21.62 26.30
C THR A 309 17.94 20.50 25.86
N SER A 310 16.71 20.49 26.36
CA SER A 310 15.69 19.53 25.91
C SER A 310 15.24 19.80 24.47
N LEU A 311 15.11 21.08 24.09
CA LEU A 311 14.74 21.50 22.75
C LEU A 311 15.86 21.21 21.74
N ASP A 312 17.11 21.40 22.12
CA ASP A 312 18.29 21.10 21.32
C ASP A 312 18.37 19.60 20.98
N LYS A 313 18.16 18.73 21.97
CA LYS A 313 18.05 17.27 21.75
C LYS A 313 16.92 16.90 20.80
N ALA A 314 15.76 17.56 20.92
CA ALA A 314 14.62 17.33 20.02
C ALA A 314 14.93 17.81 18.59
N TYR A 315 15.72 18.87 18.44
CA TYR A 315 16.17 19.36 17.14
C TYR A 315 17.15 18.39 16.48
N ASP A 316 18.13 17.87 17.23
CA ASP A 316 19.08 16.87 16.73
C ASP A 316 18.39 15.57 16.28
N ASP A 317 17.38 15.12 17.03
CA ASP A 317 16.55 13.98 16.65
C ASP A 317 15.76 14.27 15.37
N LEU A 318 15.13 15.45 15.27
CA LEU A 318 14.40 15.86 14.07
C LEU A 318 15.32 15.94 12.84
N GLN A 319 16.53 16.46 13.01
CA GLN A 319 17.53 16.54 11.95
C GLN A 319 17.96 15.13 11.50
N SER A 320 18.22 14.23 12.44
CA SER A 320 18.56 12.82 12.16
C SER A 320 17.44 12.11 11.39
N ARG A 321 16.17 12.40 11.73
CA ARG A 321 14.99 11.88 11.01
C ARG A 321 14.84 12.48 9.62
N PHE A 322 15.11 13.78 9.46
CA PHE A 322 15.09 14.44 8.16
C PHE A 322 16.09 13.81 7.20
N ASP A 323 17.33 13.57 7.66
CA ASP A 323 18.37 12.93 6.86
C ASP A 323 18.02 11.49 6.50
N LEU A 324 17.41 10.75 7.43
CA LEU A 324 16.89 9.41 7.16
C LEU A 324 15.77 9.44 6.11
N GLY A 325 14.83 10.38 6.23
CA GLY A 325 13.76 10.59 5.26
C GLY A 325 14.30 10.86 3.86
N HIS A 326 15.34 11.70 3.76
CA HIS A 326 16.01 11.98 2.49
C HIS A 326 16.65 10.71 1.88
N LYS A 327 17.33 9.89 2.70
CA LYS A 327 17.90 8.60 2.25
C LYS A 327 16.82 7.63 1.75
N ILE A 328 15.68 7.53 2.46
CA ILE A 328 14.56 6.68 2.04
C ILE A 328 13.99 7.14 0.70
N ILE A 329 13.80 8.45 0.52
CA ILE A 329 13.30 9.03 -0.74
C ILE A 329 14.27 8.73 -1.89
N GLN A 330 15.58 8.86 -1.67
CA GLN A 330 16.59 8.51 -2.66
C GLN A 330 16.54 7.02 -3.03
N GLU A 331 16.46 6.13 -2.04
CA GLU A 331 16.32 4.68 -2.29
C GLU A 331 15.03 4.33 -3.05
N LYS A 332 13.92 5.00 -2.73
CA LYS A 332 12.67 4.80 -3.48
C LYS A 332 12.76 5.31 -4.90
N ASN A 333 13.43 6.43 -5.13
CA ASN A 333 13.65 6.95 -6.48
C ASN A 333 14.51 6.01 -7.33
N THR A 334 15.55 5.40 -6.75
CA THR A 334 16.36 4.41 -7.49
C THR A 334 15.57 3.14 -7.79
N GLN A 335 14.74 2.65 -6.86
CA GLN A 335 13.82 1.54 -7.11
C GLN A 335 12.77 1.86 -8.20
N ILE A 336 12.22 3.07 -8.19
CA ILE A 336 11.28 3.50 -9.23
C ILE A 336 11.97 3.56 -10.59
N GLN A 337 13.21 4.05 -10.64
CA GLN A 337 13.95 4.12 -11.89
C GLN A 337 14.25 2.72 -12.46
N SER A 338 14.72 1.79 -11.63
CA SER A 338 14.99 0.42 -12.10
C SER A 338 13.73 -0.30 -12.58
N LEU A 339 12.58 -0.05 -11.94
CA LEU A 339 11.29 -0.56 -12.39
C LEU A 339 10.85 0.06 -13.73
N ARG A 340 11.08 1.36 -13.94
CA ARG A 340 10.81 2.01 -15.22
C ARG A 340 11.67 1.43 -16.35
N ASP A 341 12.97 1.29 -16.11
CA ASP A 341 13.90 0.72 -17.09
C ASP A 341 13.50 -0.73 -17.45
N SER A 342 13.09 -1.52 -16.44
CA SER A 342 12.60 -2.89 -16.64
C SER A 342 11.28 -2.93 -17.44
N LEU A 343 10.39 -1.98 -17.18
CA LEU A 343 9.11 -1.87 -17.89
C LEU A 343 9.31 -1.45 -19.35
N GLU A 344 10.25 -0.53 -19.61
CA GLU A 344 10.64 -0.13 -20.96
C GLU A 344 11.25 -1.30 -21.74
N ALA A 345 12.15 -2.07 -21.11
CA ALA A 345 12.73 -3.28 -21.71
C ALA A 345 11.65 -4.32 -22.07
N LEU A 346 10.70 -4.56 -21.16
CA LEU A 346 9.56 -5.47 -21.40
C LEU A 346 8.64 -4.97 -22.52
N GLN A 347 8.41 -3.65 -22.62
CA GLN A 347 7.62 -3.07 -23.70
C GLN A 347 8.33 -3.25 -25.05
N LEU A 348 9.64 -3.02 -25.10
CA LEU A 348 10.45 -3.24 -26.30
C LEU A 348 10.40 -4.72 -26.73
N GLU A 349 10.61 -5.65 -25.80
CA GLU A 349 10.53 -7.09 -26.06
C GLU A 349 9.14 -7.51 -26.55
N THR A 350 8.08 -6.98 -25.93
CA THR A 350 6.70 -7.28 -26.34
C THR A 350 6.41 -6.76 -27.74
N SER A 351 6.90 -5.55 -28.08
CA SER A 351 6.74 -4.99 -29.42
C SER A 351 7.51 -5.78 -30.48
N ALA A 352 8.75 -6.19 -30.19
CA ALA A 352 9.56 -7.02 -31.07
C ALA A 352 8.87 -8.38 -31.31
N ARG A 353 8.42 -9.04 -30.24
CA ARG A 353 7.70 -10.32 -30.32
C ARG A 353 6.38 -10.21 -31.07
N SER A 354 5.66 -9.10 -30.91
CA SER A 354 4.43 -8.83 -31.66
C SER A 354 4.71 -8.67 -33.16
N ASN A 355 5.80 -7.98 -33.53
CA ASN A 355 6.21 -7.83 -34.92
C ASN A 355 6.61 -9.17 -35.53
N GLU A 356 7.43 -9.98 -34.84
CA GLU A 356 7.79 -11.33 -35.29
C GLU A 356 6.56 -12.23 -35.47
N PHE A 357 5.58 -12.13 -34.56
CA PHE A 357 4.33 -12.87 -34.69
C PHE A 357 3.53 -12.42 -35.92
N SER A 358 3.42 -11.11 -36.14
CA SER A 358 2.75 -10.54 -37.33
C SER A 358 3.41 -11.03 -38.62
N GLU A 359 4.75 -11.00 -38.71
CA GLU A 359 5.50 -11.52 -39.87
C GLU A 359 5.28 -13.01 -40.10
N ARG A 360 5.23 -13.82 -39.04
CA ARG A 360 4.90 -15.24 -39.17
C ARG A 360 3.47 -15.45 -39.67
N MET A 361 2.52 -14.65 -39.19
CA MET A 361 1.13 -14.73 -39.64
C MET A 361 1.00 -14.36 -41.11
N THR A 362 1.64 -13.28 -41.57
CA THR A 362 1.61 -12.89 -42.99
C THR A 362 2.25 -13.95 -43.88
N SER A 363 3.36 -14.56 -43.45
CA SER A 363 4.00 -15.67 -44.16
C SER A 363 3.10 -16.90 -44.23
N GLN A 364 2.40 -17.26 -43.15
CA GLN A 364 1.46 -18.38 -43.15
C GLN A 364 0.26 -18.11 -44.05
N THR A 365 -0.32 -16.91 -44.02
CA THR A 365 -1.41 -16.52 -44.91
C THR A 365 -0.99 -16.63 -46.38
N ALA A 366 0.17 -16.09 -46.75
CA ALA A 366 0.68 -16.21 -48.11
C ALA A 366 0.87 -17.67 -48.57
N ARG A 367 1.33 -18.55 -47.67
CA ARG A 367 1.45 -19.99 -47.95
C ARG A 367 0.10 -20.66 -48.13
N LEU A 368 -0.92 -20.27 -47.35
CA LEU A 368 -2.28 -20.78 -47.51
C LEU A 368 -2.87 -20.33 -48.85
N ASP A 369 -2.69 -19.07 -49.24
CA ASP A 369 -3.12 -18.55 -50.55
C ASP A 369 -2.46 -19.32 -51.70
N GLU A 370 -1.16 -19.62 -51.58
CA GLU A 370 -0.43 -20.45 -52.56
C GLU A 370 -1.02 -21.87 -52.64
N MET A 371 -1.29 -22.50 -51.49
CA MET A 371 -1.94 -23.82 -51.43
C MET A 371 -3.34 -23.80 -52.05
N GLU A 372 -4.14 -22.77 -51.78
CA GLU A 372 -5.45 -22.59 -52.39
C GLU A 372 -5.35 -22.44 -53.91
N GLY A 373 -4.38 -21.65 -54.39
CA GLY A 373 -4.06 -21.51 -55.82
C GLY A 373 -3.72 -22.84 -56.47
N ILE A 374 -2.86 -23.65 -55.83
CA ILE A 374 -2.51 -25.00 -56.30
C ILE A 374 -3.75 -25.89 -56.36
N LEU A 375 -4.54 -25.96 -55.28
CA LEU A 375 -5.75 -26.77 -55.23
C LEU A 375 -6.76 -26.38 -56.32
N ARG A 376 -6.91 -25.08 -56.59
CA ARG A 376 -7.75 -24.58 -57.68
C ARG A 376 -7.26 -25.06 -59.05
N ILE A 377 -5.95 -25.06 -59.30
CA ILE A 377 -5.37 -25.59 -60.55
C ILE A 377 -5.66 -27.09 -60.68
N TYR A 378 -5.43 -27.87 -59.62
CA TYR A 378 -5.69 -29.31 -59.64
C TYR A 378 -7.18 -29.63 -59.86
N SER A 379 -8.07 -28.90 -59.18
CA SER A 379 -9.53 -29.02 -59.37
C SER A 379 -9.94 -28.71 -60.81
N GLY A 380 -9.38 -27.64 -61.40
CA GLY A 380 -9.60 -27.29 -62.82
C GLY A 380 -9.15 -28.41 -63.77
N LYS A 381 -7.92 -28.91 -63.61
CA LYS A 381 -7.40 -30.02 -64.43
C LYS A 381 -8.25 -31.29 -64.30
N LEU A 382 -8.71 -31.60 -63.09
CA LEU A 382 -9.58 -32.76 -62.85
C LEU A 382 -10.94 -32.58 -63.53
N GLY A 383 -11.51 -31.38 -63.48
CA GLY A 383 -12.76 -31.04 -64.19
C GLY A 383 -12.63 -31.15 -65.71
N ASP A 384 -11.53 -30.68 -66.28
CA ASP A 384 -11.27 -30.79 -67.72
C ASP A 384 -11.03 -32.25 -68.15
N ALA A 385 -10.32 -33.03 -67.34
CA ALA A 385 -10.15 -34.46 -67.56
C ALA A 385 -11.50 -35.21 -67.54
N ALA A 386 -12.38 -34.90 -66.58
CA ALA A 386 -13.72 -35.47 -66.49
C ALA A 386 -14.59 -35.12 -67.72
N ARG A 387 -14.52 -33.88 -68.21
CA ARG A 387 -15.21 -33.47 -69.45
C ARG A 387 -14.68 -34.21 -70.67
N LEU A 388 -13.36 -34.32 -70.80
CA LEU A 388 -12.72 -35.06 -71.89
C LEU A 388 -13.13 -36.53 -71.89
N MET A 389 -13.17 -37.17 -70.71
CA MET A 389 -13.68 -38.54 -70.56
C MET A 389 -15.14 -38.64 -71.01
N SER A 390 -16.02 -37.74 -70.56
CA SER A 390 -17.41 -37.74 -71.00
C SER A 390 -17.57 -37.60 -72.52
N VAL A 391 -16.74 -36.77 -73.16
CA VAL A 391 -16.72 -36.65 -74.63
C VAL A 391 -16.27 -37.96 -75.28
N LYS A 392 -15.21 -38.59 -74.76
CA LYS A 392 -14.73 -39.88 -75.26
C LYS A 392 -15.76 -40.99 -75.07
N ASP A 393 -16.43 -41.06 -73.92
CA ASP A 393 -17.48 -42.06 -73.65
C ASP A 393 -18.66 -41.93 -74.61
N LYS A 394 -19.09 -40.69 -74.91
CA LYS A 394 -20.10 -40.43 -75.94
C LYS A 394 -19.62 -40.86 -77.33
N GLY A 395 -18.35 -40.59 -77.66
CA GLY A 395 -17.74 -41.02 -78.92
C GLY A 395 -17.67 -42.55 -79.04
N ILE A 396 -17.31 -43.25 -77.96
CA ILE A 396 -17.28 -44.71 -77.89
C ILE A 396 -18.70 -45.26 -78.09
N SER A 397 -19.69 -44.73 -77.38
CA SER A 397 -21.10 -45.15 -77.53
C SER A 397 -21.59 -45.00 -78.98
N ALA A 398 -21.25 -43.88 -79.64
CA ALA A 398 -21.61 -43.66 -81.04
C ALA A 398 -20.89 -44.63 -82.00
N LEU A 399 -19.62 -44.96 -81.74
CA LEU A 399 -18.89 -45.96 -82.52
C LEU A 399 -19.46 -47.36 -82.31
N GLU A 400 -19.85 -47.71 -81.08
CA GLU A 400 -20.54 -48.97 -80.76
C GLU A 400 -21.87 -49.08 -81.53
N GLU A 401 -22.68 -48.00 -81.56
CA GLU A 401 -23.92 -47.94 -82.35
C GLU A 401 -23.66 -48.13 -83.85
N GLN A 402 -22.62 -47.48 -84.40
CA GLN A 402 -22.24 -47.65 -85.81
C GLN A 402 -21.78 -49.08 -86.12
N LEU A 403 -21.04 -49.70 -85.21
CA LEU A 403 -20.57 -51.08 -85.34
C LEU A 403 -21.76 -52.05 -85.34
N ILE A 404 -22.72 -51.87 -84.43
CA ILE A 404 -23.98 -52.63 -84.41
C ILE A 404 -24.71 -52.49 -85.75
N LEU A 405 -24.85 -51.27 -86.28
CA LEU A 405 -25.54 -51.02 -87.55
C LEU A 405 -24.78 -51.60 -88.77
N MET A 406 -23.45 -51.62 -88.74
CA MET A 406 -22.66 -52.31 -89.77
C MET A 406 -22.81 -53.82 -89.68
N HIS A 407 -22.81 -54.40 -88.47
CA HIS A 407 -23.06 -55.82 -88.28
C HIS A 407 -24.44 -56.24 -88.76
N THR A 408 -25.50 -55.46 -88.48
CA THR A 408 -26.84 -55.76 -88.99
C THR A 408 -26.90 -55.69 -90.52
N LYS A 409 -26.30 -54.66 -91.14
CA LYS A 409 -26.22 -54.56 -92.61
C LYS A 409 -25.42 -55.69 -93.26
N LEU A 410 -24.33 -56.12 -92.63
CA LEU A 410 -23.55 -57.27 -93.11
C LEU A 410 -24.38 -58.55 -93.04
N PHE A 411 -25.09 -58.78 -91.94
CA PHE A 411 -26.00 -59.92 -91.80
C PHE A 411 -27.13 -59.89 -92.84
N GLU A 412 -27.72 -58.72 -93.12
CA GLU A 412 -28.69 -58.56 -94.22
C GLU A 412 -28.09 -58.89 -95.59
N LYS A 413 -26.85 -58.47 -95.86
CA LYS A 413 -26.16 -58.83 -97.12
C LYS A 413 -25.82 -60.31 -97.19
N GLU A 414 -25.41 -60.92 -96.09
CA GLU A 414 -25.09 -62.34 -96.00
C GLU A 414 -26.34 -63.18 -96.25
N THR A 415 -27.47 -62.87 -95.61
CA THR A 415 -28.76 -63.52 -95.88
C THR A 415 -29.27 -63.28 -97.31
N ALA A 416 -29.02 -62.10 -97.90
CA ALA A 416 -29.34 -61.84 -99.31
C ALA A 416 -28.46 -62.67 -100.26
N LEU A 417 -27.17 -62.82 -99.95
CA LEU A 417 -26.23 -63.69 -100.69
C LEU A 417 -26.63 -65.16 -100.58
N GLU A 418 -27.00 -65.65 -99.39
CA GLU A 418 -27.53 -67.00 -99.20
C GLU A 418 -28.77 -67.25 -100.07
N LYS A 419 -29.72 -66.31 -100.10
CA LYS A 419 -30.88 -66.39 -101.01
C LYS A 419 -30.47 -66.39 -102.48
N MET A 420 -29.44 -65.63 -102.85
CA MET A 420 -28.93 -65.59 -104.22
C MET A 420 -28.25 -66.91 -104.60
N GLN A 421 -27.44 -67.48 -103.70
CA GLN A 421 -26.84 -68.81 -103.84
C GLN A 421 -27.92 -69.89 -103.96
N GLN A 422 -28.98 -69.83 -103.16
CA GLN A 422 -30.10 -70.77 -103.25
C GLN A 422 -30.83 -70.66 -104.61
N LYS A 423 -31.07 -69.43 -105.09
CA LYS A 423 -31.62 -69.21 -106.44
C LYS A 423 -30.69 -69.73 -107.54
N LEU A 424 -29.38 -69.55 -107.41
CA LEU A 424 -28.40 -70.08 -108.35
C LEU A 424 -28.41 -71.61 -108.34
N ALA A 425 -28.46 -72.24 -107.17
CA ALA A 425 -28.58 -73.69 -107.04
C ALA A 425 -29.89 -74.22 -107.65
N ASP A 426 -31.01 -73.51 -107.47
CA ASP A 426 -32.28 -73.85 -108.12
C ASP A 426 -32.23 -73.68 -109.65
N LEU A 427 -31.54 -72.63 -110.14
CA LEU A 427 -31.29 -72.44 -111.57
C LEU A 427 -30.37 -73.52 -112.14
N GLU A 428 -29.33 -73.91 -111.42
CA GLU A 428 -28.41 -75.00 -111.78
C GLU A 428 -29.18 -76.33 -111.84
N LYS A 429 -30.01 -76.63 -110.84
CA LYS A 429 -30.88 -77.80 -110.85
C LYS A 429 -31.91 -77.78 -112.00
N ARG A 430 -32.41 -76.60 -112.37
CA ARG A 430 -33.26 -76.43 -113.56
C ARG A 430 -32.48 -76.61 -114.86
N LEU A 431 -31.24 -76.15 -114.92
CA LEU A 431 -30.34 -76.35 -116.06
C LEU A 431 -30.02 -77.83 -116.23
N ASP A 432 -29.64 -78.52 -115.15
CA ASP A 432 -29.43 -79.97 -115.12
C ASP A 432 -30.71 -80.72 -115.49
N GLY A 433 -31.87 -80.26 -115.01
CA GLY A 433 -33.17 -80.79 -115.38
C GLY A 433 -33.49 -80.59 -116.86
N ALA A 434 -33.23 -79.41 -117.43
CA ALA A 434 -33.39 -79.11 -118.84
C ALA A 434 -32.41 -79.91 -119.70
N GLN A 435 -31.16 -80.09 -119.25
CA GLN A 435 -30.15 -80.92 -119.90
C GLN A 435 -30.53 -82.40 -119.83
N GLY A 436 -31.12 -82.86 -118.74
CA GLY A 436 -31.69 -84.19 -118.59
C GLY A 436 -32.91 -84.42 -119.49
N GLN A 437 -33.79 -83.42 -119.64
CA GLN A 437 -34.89 -83.45 -120.61
C GLN A 437 -34.37 -83.45 -122.05
N TRP A 438 -33.34 -82.66 -122.36
CA TRP A 438 -32.69 -82.65 -123.68
C TRP A 438 -32.02 -84.00 -124.00
N LEU A 439 -31.43 -84.66 -123.01
CA LEU A 439 -30.89 -86.01 -123.17
C LEU A 439 -32.00 -87.05 -123.34
N LYS A 440 -33.16 -86.89 -122.69
CA LYS A 440 -34.33 -87.76 -122.88
C LYS A 440 -34.97 -87.58 -124.25
N THR A 441 -35.20 -86.35 -124.72
CA THR A 441 -35.73 -86.10 -126.08
C THR A 441 -34.76 -86.56 -127.15
N LYS A 442 -33.45 -86.44 -126.92
CA LYS A 442 -32.42 -87.01 -127.80
C LYS A 442 -32.43 -88.55 -127.79
N LYS A 443 -32.65 -89.18 -126.64
CA LYS A 443 -32.70 -90.65 -126.50
C LYS A 443 -34.00 -91.24 -127.07
N GLU A 444 -35.14 -90.56 -126.89
CA GLU A 444 -36.43 -90.91 -127.50
C GLU A 444 -36.44 -90.68 -129.02
N ALA A 445 -35.67 -89.70 -129.52
CA ALA A 445 -35.44 -89.51 -130.96
C ALA A 445 -34.47 -90.55 -131.59
N LEU A 446 -33.77 -91.36 -130.78
CA LEU A 446 -32.75 -92.32 -131.25
C LEU A 446 -33.20 -93.79 -131.25
N GLU A 447 -34.38 -94.13 -130.70
CA GLU A 447 -34.93 -95.50 -130.72
C GLU A 447 -36.04 -95.73 -131.77
N GLY A 448 -36.40 -94.69 -132.54
CA GLY A 448 -37.40 -94.77 -133.61
C GLY A 448 -36.84 -94.36 -134.99
N SER A 449 -36.41 -95.35 -135.76
CA SER A 449 -36.23 -95.30 -137.23
C SER A 449 -34.85 -94.91 -137.80
N ASN A 450 -34.09 -95.99 -137.96
CA ASN A 450 -33.00 -96.26 -138.89
C ASN A 450 -33.34 -95.93 -140.37
N ARG A 451 -32.59 -95.00 -141.01
CA ARG A 451 -32.14 -95.08 -142.43
C ARG A 451 -31.07 -94.02 -142.76
N ARG A 452 -29.87 -94.54 -143.08
CA ARG A 452 -28.89 -94.14 -144.12
C ARG A 452 -28.19 -92.76 -144.13
N PHE A 453 -26.84 -92.86 -144.14
CA PHE A 453 -25.83 -92.13 -144.96
C PHE A 453 -25.73 -90.60 -144.82
N VAL A 454 -24.60 -89.88 -145.00
CA VAL A 454 -23.13 -90.06 -145.06
C VAL A 454 -22.57 -88.60 -145.11
N PHE A 455 -21.43 -88.35 -144.45
CA PHE A 455 -20.43 -87.25 -144.58
C PHE A 455 -20.76 -85.86 -145.17
N SER A 456 -20.28 -84.80 -144.47
CA SER A 456 -19.17 -83.98 -145.00
C SER A 456 -18.38 -83.29 -143.86
N SER A 457 -17.07 -83.21 -144.07
CA SER A 457 -16.04 -82.53 -143.28
C SER A 457 -16.22 -81.02 -143.26
N ASP A 458 -15.69 -80.33 -142.24
CA ASP A 458 -14.51 -79.49 -142.43
C ASP A 458 -13.87 -79.01 -141.12
N VAL A 459 -12.55 -78.86 -141.24
CA VAL A 459 -11.51 -78.77 -140.21
C VAL A 459 -11.14 -77.30 -140.00
N GLY A 460 -10.76 -76.92 -138.78
CA GLY A 460 -10.18 -75.61 -138.52
C GLY A 460 -9.55 -75.49 -137.13
N PHE A 461 -8.33 -75.98 -136.99
CA PHE A 461 -7.43 -75.78 -135.85
C PHE A 461 -6.82 -74.37 -135.82
N LEU A 462 -6.39 -73.95 -134.62
CA LEU A 462 -5.19 -73.16 -134.24
C LEU A 462 -5.51 -72.57 -132.84
N ASN A 463 -5.04 -73.03 -131.69
CA ASN A 463 -3.73 -73.41 -131.15
C ASN A 463 -2.75 -72.23 -130.89
N VAL A 464 -2.33 -72.15 -129.61
CA VAL A 464 -1.03 -71.72 -129.05
C VAL A 464 -0.83 -70.30 -128.46
N ARG A 465 -0.86 -70.28 -127.11
CA ARG A 465 0.06 -69.69 -126.08
C ARG A 465 0.03 -68.21 -125.61
N PRO A 466 0.40 -67.99 -124.32
CA PRO A 466 0.61 -66.70 -123.62
C PRO A 466 2.11 -66.28 -123.67
N PRO A 467 2.56 -65.09 -123.18
CA PRO A 467 2.86 -64.88 -121.73
C PRO A 467 2.93 -63.40 -121.18
N ALA A 468 2.93 -63.30 -119.84
CA ALA A 468 3.79 -62.50 -118.92
C ALA A 468 3.91 -60.95 -118.87
N LEU A 469 3.95 -60.48 -117.60
CA LEU A 469 4.77 -59.43 -116.96
C LEU A 469 4.44 -57.92 -117.12
N GLY A 470 3.98 -57.33 -115.99
CA GLY A 470 4.69 -56.26 -115.26
C GLY A 470 4.46 -54.79 -115.65
N LYS A 471 4.01 -53.99 -114.68
CA LYS A 471 4.70 -52.77 -114.16
C LYS A 471 3.83 -52.00 -113.14
N ASN A 472 4.43 -51.72 -111.98
CA ASN A 472 4.15 -50.59 -111.09
C ASN A 472 4.78 -49.31 -111.71
N PRO A 473 4.33 -48.07 -111.39
CA PRO A 473 4.89 -47.37 -110.21
C PRO A 473 3.96 -46.37 -109.47
N GLN A 474 4.33 -46.14 -108.20
CA GLN A 474 4.41 -44.89 -107.37
C GLN A 474 3.57 -43.65 -107.79
N ASP A 475 2.88 -42.90 -106.91
CA ASP A 475 3.34 -42.12 -105.74
C ASP A 475 2.26 -42.07 -104.63
N SER A 476 2.51 -42.27 -103.32
CA SER A 476 3.13 -41.38 -102.29
C SER A 476 2.30 -40.13 -101.90
N PRO A 477 2.44 -39.57 -100.68
CA PRO A 477 1.33 -39.33 -99.74
C PRO A 477 1.06 -37.84 -99.44
N TYR A 478 -0.10 -37.55 -98.86
CA TYR A 478 -0.33 -36.46 -97.89
C TYR A 478 -1.47 -36.84 -96.94
#